data_AF-A0AA50DVZ9-F1
#
_entry.id   AF-A0AA50DVZ9-F1
#
_cell.length_a   1.000
_cell.length_b   1.000
_cell.length_c   1.000
_cell.angle_alpha   90.00
_cell.angle_beta   90.00
_cell.angle_gamma   90.00
#
_symmetry.space_group_name_H-M   'P 1'
#
loop_
_entity.id
_entity.type
_entity.pdbx_description
1 polymer ?
#
loop_
_entity_poly.entity_id
_entity_poly.type
_entity_poly.pdbx_seq_one_letter_code
_entity_poly.pdbx_strand_id
1 'polypeptide(L)'
;MLVGMAIGAVILFICATVRHWLFQSTALDLGFFDQAIYLISQGEYPRVSFRGFHILGDHAAFLVYPIAIFYKIYPSVYWLFLIQAIALALGAWPTWQLAKQTGLGEKESLTMALVYGLYPLIFNINLFDFHTEVIAVPALLWACGALGRISGGFS
;
A
#
# COMPACT_ATOMS: atom_id res chain seq x y z
N MET A 1 -16.68 0.83 -9.81
CA MET A 1 -15.72 0.96 -8.69
C MET A 1 -14.77 -0.21 -8.59
N LEU A 2 -15.23 -1.43 -8.26
CA LEU A 2 -14.37 -2.62 -8.07
C LEU A 2 -13.45 -2.89 -9.27
N VAL A 3 -14.01 -2.89 -10.49
CA VAL A 3 -13.24 -3.05 -11.74
C VAL A 3 -12.16 -1.99 -11.89
N GLY A 4 -12.46 -0.73 -11.54
CA GLY A 4 -11.49 0.37 -11.59
C GLY A 4 -10.35 0.19 -10.60
N MET A 5 -10.65 -0.25 -9.36
CA MET A 5 -9.61 -0.58 -8.38
C MET A 5 -8.75 -1.77 -8.84
N ALA A 6 -9.36 -2.81 -9.41
CA ALA A 6 -8.62 -3.96 -9.93
C ALA A 6 -7.67 -3.55 -11.07
N ILE A 7 -8.17 -2.76 -12.04
CA ILE A 7 -7.35 -2.21 -13.12
C ILE A 7 -6.22 -1.34 -12.56
N GLY A 8 -6.52 -0.44 -11.62
CA GLY A 8 -5.53 0.41 -10.96
C GLY A 8 -4.44 -0.40 -10.26
N ALA A 9 -4.82 -1.42 -9.48
CA ALA A 9 -3.88 -2.31 -8.81
C ALA A 9 -2.98 -3.05 -9.82
N VAL A 10 -3.53 -3.54 -10.93
CA VAL A 10 -2.74 -4.20 -11.99
C VAL A 10 -1.76 -3.23 -12.64
N ILE A 11 -2.19 -2.01 -12.99
CA ILE A 11 -1.32 -0.99 -13.58
C ILE A 11 -0.17 -0.65 -12.61
N LEU A 12 -0.49 -0.35 -11.36
CA LEU A 12 0.48 -0.02 -10.32
C LEU A 12 1.47 -1.17 -10.09
N PHE A 13 1.00 -2.41 -10.04
CA PHE A 13 1.84 -3.60 -9.90
C PHE A 13 2.79 -3.77 -11.09
N ILE A 14 2.30 -3.63 -12.32
CA ILE A 14 3.13 -3.70 -13.53
C ILE A 14 4.19 -2.60 -13.51
N CYS A 15 3.83 -1.36 -13.19
CA CYS A 15 4.78 -0.25 -13.11
C CYS A 15 5.89 -0.49 -12.09
N ALA A 16 5.56 -0.99 -10.89
CA ALA A 16 6.55 -1.31 -9.86
C ALA A 16 7.47 -2.48 -10.29
N THR A 17 6.88 -3.51 -10.91
CA THR A 17 7.63 -4.66 -11.46
C THR A 17 8.60 -4.23 -12.56
N VAL A 18 8.14 -3.41 -13.52
CA VAL A 18 8.99 -2.88 -14.61
C VAL A 18 10.12 -2.02 -14.04
N ARG A 19 9.83 -1.16 -13.05
CA ARG A 19 10.87 -0.37 -12.37
C ARG A 19 11.95 -1.27 -11.76
N HIS A 20 11.55 -2.34 -11.08
CA HIS A 20 12.46 -3.32 -10.50
C HIS A 20 13.32 -4.02 -11.58
N TRP A 21 12.72 -4.43 -12.70
CA TRP A 21 13.43 -5.06 -13.83
C TRP A 21 14.42 -4.11 -14.52
N LEU A 22 14.13 -2.81 -14.51
CA LEU A 22 15.05 -1.77 -14.99
C LEU A 22 16.15 -1.44 -13.97
N PHE A 23 16.27 -2.21 -12.88
CA PHE A 23 17.21 -1.99 -11.78
C PHE A 23 17.07 -0.61 -11.12
N GLN A 24 15.84 -0.07 -11.08
CA GLN A 24 15.51 1.22 -10.47
C GLN A 24 14.83 1.07 -9.09
N SER A 25 15.01 -0.07 -8.42
CA SER A 25 14.62 -0.28 -7.02
C SER A 25 15.87 -0.35 -6.14
N THR A 26 15.80 0.16 -4.91
CA THR A 26 16.98 0.26 -4.04
C THR A 26 17.02 -0.82 -2.97
N ALA A 27 18.22 -1.18 -2.53
CA ALA A 27 18.39 -2.11 -1.42
C ALA A 27 17.99 -1.51 -0.06
N LEU A 28 18.04 -0.17 0.09
CA LEU A 28 17.87 0.50 1.38
C LEU A 28 16.49 0.33 1.99
N ASP A 29 15.46 0.33 1.14
CA ASP A 29 14.07 0.15 1.55
C ASP A 29 13.54 -1.20 1.09
N LEU A 30 13.59 -1.50 -0.22
CA LEU A 30 13.06 -2.78 -0.72
C LEU A 30 13.82 -3.98 -0.16
N GLY A 31 15.16 -3.93 -0.19
CA GLY A 31 16.00 -4.99 0.36
C GLY A 31 15.88 -5.14 1.88
N PHE A 32 15.60 -4.04 2.59
CA PHE A 32 15.37 -4.04 4.03
C PHE A 32 14.15 -4.89 4.39
N PHE A 33 13.02 -4.62 3.75
CA PHE A 33 11.80 -5.39 3.98
C PHE A 33 11.88 -6.80 3.42
N ASP A 34 12.46 -6.99 2.23
CA ASP A 34 12.59 -8.30 1.60
C ASP A 34 13.38 -9.29 2.47
N GLN A 35 14.56 -8.88 2.95
CA GLN A 35 15.38 -9.71 3.83
C GLN A 35 14.68 -9.98 5.16
N ALA A 36 14.09 -8.96 5.78
CA ALA A 36 13.39 -9.11 7.05
C ALA A 36 12.24 -10.11 6.94
N ILE A 37 11.38 -9.95 5.93
CA ILE A 37 10.20 -10.81 5.71
C ILE A 37 10.64 -12.23 5.37
N TYR A 38 11.72 -12.39 4.59
CA TYR A 38 12.31 -13.70 4.35
C TYR A 38 12.75 -14.37 5.66
N LEU A 39 13.51 -13.69 6.53
CA LEU A 39 13.94 -14.25 7.81
C LEU A 39 12.75 -14.65 8.70
N ILE A 40 11.74 -13.78 8.81
CA ILE A 40 10.49 -14.10 9.54
C ILE A 40 9.83 -15.34 8.94
N SER A 41 9.78 -15.45 7.61
CA SER A 41 9.21 -16.61 6.93
C SER A 41 9.98 -17.88 7.26
N GLN A 42 11.28 -17.83 7.53
CA GLN A 42 12.07 -18.99 7.90
C GLN A 42 12.01 -19.30 9.42
N GLY A 43 11.38 -18.45 10.22
CA GLY A 43 11.39 -18.56 11.68
C GLY A 43 12.70 -18.09 12.31
N GLU A 44 13.52 -17.37 11.54
CA GLU A 44 14.82 -16.83 11.95
C GLU A 44 14.66 -15.44 12.58
N TYR A 45 15.67 -15.03 13.35
CA TYR A 45 15.70 -13.69 13.94
C TYR A 45 15.84 -12.63 12.83
N PRO A 46 14.85 -11.72 12.64
CA PRO A 46 14.80 -10.84 11.47
C PRO A 46 15.66 -9.60 11.64
N ARG A 47 16.98 -9.84 11.71
CA ARG A 47 18.02 -8.82 11.72
C ARG A 47 18.51 -8.58 10.30
N VAL A 48 18.22 -7.40 9.77
CA VAL A 48 18.65 -7.02 8.42
C VAL A 48 20.16 -6.81 8.40
N SER A 49 20.87 -7.42 7.45
CA SER A 49 22.33 -7.52 7.46
C SER A 49 23.03 -6.18 7.34
N PHE A 50 22.51 -5.27 6.52
CA PHE A 50 23.14 -3.97 6.26
C PHE A 50 22.70 -2.86 7.22
N ARG A 51 21.58 -3.03 7.95
CA ARG A 51 21.16 -2.10 9.01
C ARG A 51 21.57 -2.57 10.42
N GLY A 52 21.71 -3.87 10.62
CA GLY A 52 22.26 -4.44 11.85
C GLY A 52 21.29 -4.50 13.04
N PHE A 53 20.02 -4.16 12.85
CA PHE A 53 18.98 -4.21 13.88
C PHE A 53 17.73 -4.99 13.42
N HIS A 54 16.86 -5.32 14.37
CA HIS A 54 15.63 -6.09 14.15
C HIS A 54 14.57 -5.24 13.44
N ILE A 55 13.78 -5.80 12.51
CA ILE A 55 12.77 -5.07 11.72
C ILE A 55 11.80 -4.21 12.57
N LEU A 56 11.39 -4.70 13.74
CA LEU A 56 10.52 -3.94 14.66
C LEU A 56 11.21 -2.73 15.32
N GLY A 57 12.54 -2.70 15.34
CA GLY A 57 13.32 -1.57 15.88
C GLY A 57 13.38 -0.35 14.96
N ASP A 58 12.88 -0.47 13.71
CA ASP A 58 12.73 0.67 12.80
C ASP A 58 11.50 1.49 13.20
N HIS A 59 10.31 1.09 12.73
CA HIS A 59 9.03 1.78 12.92
C HIS A 59 7.93 0.82 13.39
N ALA A 60 8.31 -0.23 14.14
CA ALA A 60 7.39 -1.27 14.62
C ALA A 60 6.51 -1.84 13.49
N ALA A 61 7.15 -2.24 12.39
CA ALA A 61 6.49 -2.66 11.15
C ALA A 61 5.73 -4.00 11.28
N PHE A 62 4.72 -4.11 12.15
CA PHE A 62 4.00 -5.36 12.46
C PHE A 62 3.36 -6.03 11.24
N LEU A 63 3.00 -5.24 10.23
CA LEU A 63 2.43 -5.74 8.98
C LEU A 63 3.37 -6.69 8.21
N VAL A 64 4.66 -6.73 8.51
CA VAL A 64 5.62 -7.66 7.86
C VAL A 64 5.36 -9.13 8.22
N TYR A 65 4.79 -9.41 9.41
CA TYR A 65 4.53 -10.78 9.88
C TYR A 65 3.47 -11.51 9.04
N PRO A 66 2.26 -10.95 8.80
CA PRO A 66 1.31 -11.60 7.91
C PRO A 66 1.85 -11.71 6.47
N ILE A 67 2.67 -10.76 6.01
CA ILE A 67 3.29 -10.82 4.68
C ILE A 67 4.25 -12.01 4.55
N ALA A 68 4.95 -12.38 5.64
CA ALA A 68 5.87 -13.52 5.66
C ALA A 68 5.21 -14.87 5.33
N ILE A 69 3.87 -14.99 5.47
CA ILE A 69 3.12 -16.17 5.04
C ILE A 69 3.24 -16.38 3.52
N PHE A 70 3.26 -15.30 2.72
CA PHE A 70 3.45 -15.41 1.27
C PHE A 70 4.87 -15.86 0.91
N TYR A 71 5.87 -15.44 1.70
CA TYR A 71 7.26 -15.83 1.50
C TYR A 71 7.52 -17.30 1.84
N LYS A 72 6.69 -17.92 2.69
CA LYS A 72 6.68 -19.38 2.87
C LYS A 72 6.28 -20.13 1.60
N ILE A 73 5.39 -19.55 0.78
CA ILE A 73 4.95 -20.14 -0.50
C ILE A 73 6.03 -19.93 -1.55
N TYR A 74 6.44 -18.67 -1.75
CA TYR A 74 7.49 -18.30 -2.69
C TYR A 74 8.15 -16.98 -2.25
N PRO A 75 9.44 -16.97 -1.89
CA PRO A 75 10.12 -15.78 -1.38
C PRO A 75 10.42 -14.82 -2.53
N SER A 76 9.64 -13.74 -2.64
CA SER A 76 9.77 -12.79 -3.74
C SER A 76 9.23 -11.41 -3.44
N VAL A 77 9.98 -10.39 -3.87
CA VAL A 77 9.61 -8.96 -3.79
C VAL A 77 8.31 -8.63 -4.52
N TYR A 78 7.86 -9.44 -5.48
CA TYR A 78 6.60 -9.18 -6.19
C TYR A 78 5.38 -9.24 -5.27
N TRP A 79 5.45 -10.00 -4.16
CA TRP A 79 4.41 -9.93 -3.13
C TRP A 79 4.29 -8.53 -2.53
N LEU A 80 5.42 -7.87 -2.28
CA LEU A 80 5.47 -6.53 -1.70
C LEU A 80 4.86 -5.51 -2.66
N PHE A 81 5.24 -5.56 -3.94
CA PHE A 81 4.67 -4.70 -4.96
C PHE A 81 3.16 -4.91 -5.13
N LEU A 82 2.71 -6.17 -5.12
CA LEU A 82 1.30 -6.51 -5.27
C LEU A 82 0.48 -5.97 -4.10
N ILE A 83 0.94 -6.19 -2.86
CA ILE A 83 0.26 -5.73 -1.65
C ILE A 83 0.18 -4.20 -1.62
N GLN A 84 1.29 -3.51 -1.94
CA GLN A 84 1.33 -2.05 -1.99
C GLN A 84 0.38 -1.49 -3.07
N ALA A 85 0.37 -2.09 -4.26
CA ALA A 85 -0.52 -1.70 -5.36
C ALA A 85 -2.01 -1.90 -5.01
N ILE A 86 -2.35 -3.03 -4.39
CA ILE A 86 -3.72 -3.30 -3.92
C ILE A 86 -4.13 -2.29 -2.85
N ALA A 87 -3.27 -2.03 -1.85
CA ALA A 87 -3.59 -1.10 -0.78
C ALA A 87 -3.86 0.32 -1.29
N LEU A 88 -3.04 0.81 -2.23
CA LEU A 88 -3.24 2.11 -2.85
C LEU A 88 -4.52 2.16 -3.67
N ALA A 89 -4.80 1.14 -4.48
CA ALA A 89 -6.01 1.05 -5.27
C ALA A 89 -7.28 1.01 -4.39
N LEU A 90 -7.21 0.30 -3.25
CA LEU A 90 -8.31 0.24 -2.28
C LEU A 90 -8.65 1.61 -1.69
N GLY A 91 -7.72 2.57 -1.65
CA GLY A 91 -7.99 3.95 -1.20
C GLY A 91 -9.00 4.72 -2.07
N ALA A 92 -9.28 4.28 -3.30
CA ALA A 92 -10.34 4.86 -4.13
C ALA A 92 -11.73 4.66 -3.51
N TRP A 93 -11.94 3.55 -2.80
CA TRP A 93 -13.21 3.23 -2.14
C TRP A 93 -13.58 4.20 -1.00
N PRO A 94 -12.76 4.41 0.04
CA PRO A 94 -13.06 5.41 1.07
C PRO A 94 -13.13 6.83 0.50
N THR A 95 -12.37 7.15 -0.57
CA THR A 95 -12.48 8.45 -1.25
C THR A 95 -13.87 8.67 -1.85
N TRP A 96 -14.42 7.68 -2.54
CA TRP A 96 -15.81 7.74 -3.05
C TRP A 96 -16.83 7.84 -1.90
N GLN A 97 -16.63 7.11 -0.81
CA GLN A 97 -17.52 7.19 0.34
C GLN A 97 -17.48 8.55 1.03
N LEU A 98 -16.30 9.19 1.10
CA LEU A 98 -16.13 10.54 1.62
C LEU A 98 -16.84 11.55 0.73
N ALA A 99 -16.66 11.48 -0.58
CA ALA A 99 -17.35 12.35 -1.53
C ALA A 99 -18.88 12.25 -1.41
N LYS A 100 -19.42 11.05 -1.23
CA LYS A 100 -20.86 10.87 -0.97
C LYS A 100 -21.33 11.52 0.32
N GLN A 101 -20.50 11.53 1.35
CA GLN A 101 -20.86 12.13 2.64
C GLN A 101 -20.97 13.65 2.58
N THR A 102 -20.33 14.30 1.60
CA THR A 102 -20.43 15.75 1.39
C THR A 102 -21.63 16.15 0.52
N GLY A 103 -22.57 15.23 0.25
CA GLY A 103 -23.76 15.50 -0.57
C GLY A 103 -23.53 15.48 -2.08
N LEU A 104 -22.34 15.04 -2.55
CA LEU A 104 -22.10 14.88 -3.99
C LEU A 104 -22.94 13.73 -4.56
N GLY A 105 -23.37 13.89 -5.82
CA GLY A 105 -24.04 12.83 -6.57
C GLY A 105 -23.12 11.64 -6.88
N GLU A 106 -23.70 10.57 -7.41
CA GLU A 106 -22.95 9.34 -7.72
C GLU A 106 -21.82 9.58 -8.72
N LYS A 107 -22.08 10.37 -9.76
CA LYS A 107 -21.11 10.64 -10.83
C LYS A 107 -19.94 11.47 -10.31
N GLU A 108 -20.23 12.51 -9.55
CA GLU A 108 -19.25 13.39 -8.92
C GLU A 108 -18.39 12.61 -7.92
N SER A 109 -19.01 11.74 -7.12
CA SER A 109 -18.30 10.86 -6.18
C SER A 109 -17.38 9.86 -6.89
N LEU A 110 -17.82 9.31 -8.02
CA LEU A 110 -16.98 8.44 -8.87
C LEU A 110 -15.83 9.21 -9.50
N THR A 111 -16.07 10.45 -9.95
CA THR A 111 -15.01 11.33 -10.45
C THR A 111 -13.97 11.59 -9.37
N MET A 112 -14.36 11.80 -8.11
CA MET A 112 -13.39 11.98 -7.01
C MET A 112 -12.51 10.74 -6.78
N ALA A 113 -13.07 9.54 -6.86
CA ALA A 113 -12.28 8.32 -6.77
C ALA A 113 -11.33 8.14 -7.97
N LEU A 114 -11.77 8.54 -9.17
CA LEU A 114 -10.90 8.56 -10.35
C LEU A 114 -9.76 9.56 -10.20
N VAL A 115 -10.04 10.78 -9.71
CA VAL A 115 -9.03 11.80 -9.42
C VAL A 115 -8.01 11.30 -8.41
N TYR A 116 -8.44 10.62 -7.35
CA TYR A 116 -7.53 9.95 -6.42
C TYR A 116 -6.63 8.94 -7.13
N GLY A 117 -7.19 8.06 -7.96
CA GLY A 117 -6.41 7.05 -8.68
C GLY A 117 -5.42 7.64 -9.69
N LEU A 118 -5.74 8.79 -10.28
CA LEU A 118 -4.87 9.52 -11.22
C LEU A 118 -3.93 10.51 -10.53
N TYR A 119 -4.05 10.68 -9.21
CA TYR A 119 -3.26 11.64 -8.49
C TYR A 119 -1.78 11.24 -8.52
N PRO A 120 -0.85 12.09 -9.01
CA PRO A 120 0.55 11.72 -9.21
C PRO A 120 1.24 11.19 -7.95
N LEU A 121 0.81 11.63 -6.77
CA LEU A 121 1.35 11.15 -5.50
C LEU A 121 1.12 9.64 -5.31
N ILE A 122 -0.03 9.11 -5.72
CA ILE A 122 -0.33 7.68 -5.62
C ILE A 122 0.63 6.88 -6.50
N PHE A 123 0.89 7.36 -7.72
CA PHE A 123 1.87 6.75 -8.62
C PHE A 123 3.30 6.86 -8.08
N ASN A 124 3.70 8.03 -7.57
CA ASN A 124 5.04 8.24 -7.04
C ASN A 124 5.33 7.36 -5.82
N ILE A 125 4.38 7.25 -4.90
CA ILE A 125 4.49 6.36 -3.73
C ILE A 125 4.58 4.90 -4.18
N ASN A 126 3.76 4.49 -5.15
CA ASN A 126 3.81 3.13 -5.69
C ASN A 126 5.14 2.81 -6.40
N LEU A 127 5.66 3.79 -7.14
CA LEU A 127 6.95 3.71 -7.84
C LEU A 127 8.14 3.91 -6.90
N PHE A 128 7.93 4.22 -5.63
CA PHE A 128 8.99 4.12 -4.64
C PHE A 128 9.15 2.67 -4.18
N ASP A 129 10.20 2.40 -3.40
CA ASP A 129 10.39 1.08 -2.80
C ASP A 129 9.27 0.76 -1.80
N PHE A 130 9.17 -0.50 -1.38
CA PHE A 130 8.07 -0.93 -0.52
C PHE A 130 8.15 -0.25 0.86
N HIS A 131 7.01 0.26 1.32
CA HIS A 131 6.87 0.86 2.65
C HIS A 131 5.59 0.37 3.31
N THR A 132 5.69 -0.16 4.53
CA THR A 132 4.52 -0.66 5.27
C THR A 132 3.48 0.43 5.55
N GLU A 133 3.91 1.69 5.62
CA GLU A 133 3.04 2.83 5.91
C GLU A 133 2.04 3.10 4.78
N VAL A 134 2.39 2.72 3.54
CA VAL A 134 1.51 2.85 2.38
C VAL A 134 0.26 1.98 2.52
N ILE A 135 0.39 0.84 3.21
CA ILE A 135 -0.73 -0.07 3.49
C ILE A 135 -1.76 0.59 4.42
N ALA A 136 -1.35 1.56 5.25
CA ALA A 136 -2.24 2.27 6.16
C ALA A 136 -3.10 3.34 5.47
N VAL A 137 -2.74 3.79 4.26
CA VAL A 137 -3.47 4.84 3.51
C VAL A 137 -4.98 4.60 3.41
N PRO A 138 -5.47 3.42 2.93
CA PRO A 138 -6.91 3.17 2.87
C PRO A 138 -7.58 3.19 4.24
N ALA A 139 -6.90 2.70 5.29
CA ALA A 139 -7.43 2.70 6.65
C ALA A 139 -7.55 4.12 7.22
N LEU A 140 -6.58 5.00 6.95
CA LEU A 140 -6.63 6.41 7.34
C LEU A 140 -7.75 7.16 6.64
N LEU A 141 -7.92 6.98 5.32
CA LEU A 141 -9.03 7.57 4.58
C LEU A 141 -10.39 7.08 5.10
N TRP A 142 -10.48 5.80 5.44
CA TRP A 142 -11.68 5.25 6.06
C TRP A 142 -11.94 5.86 7.44
N ALA A 143 -10.92 6.02 8.27
CA ALA A 143 -11.03 6.65 9.58
C ALA A 143 -11.53 8.10 9.49
N CYS A 144 -11.03 8.88 8.53
CA CYS A 144 -11.56 10.22 8.24
C CYS A 144 -13.05 10.19 7.88
N GLY A 145 -13.47 9.22 7.06
CA GLY A 145 -14.89 9.04 6.73
C GLY A 145 -15.74 8.61 7.91
N ALA A 146 -15.22 7.76 8.79
CA ALA A 146 -15.91 7.38 10.02
C ALA A 146 -16.09 8.58 10.96
N LEU A 147 -15.05 9.41 11.11
CA LEU A 147 -15.09 10.63 11.93
C LEU A 147 -16.11 11.65 11.41
N GLY A 148 -16.17 11.89 10.09
CA GLY A 148 -17.15 12.80 9.49
C GLY A 148 -18.61 12.40 9.78
N ARG A 149 -18.89 11.09 9.85
CA ARG A 149 -20.23 10.59 10.23
C ARG A 149 -20.56 10.82 11.70
N ILE A 150 -19.56 10.75 12.58
CA ILE A 150 -19.74 10.88 14.04
C ILE A 150 -19.89 12.34 14.45
N SER A 151 -19.14 13.26 13.83
CA SER A 151 -19.13 14.69 14.19
C SER A 151 -20.33 15.48 13.65
N GLY A 152 -21.22 14.86 12.87
CA GLY A 152 -22.28 15.55 12.13
C GLY A 152 -21.76 16.46 11.02
N GLY A 153 -20.45 16.46 10.76
CA GLY A 153 -19.80 17.35 9.81
C GLY A 153 -19.61 16.70 8.46
N PHE A 154 -20.50 17.03 7.52
CA PHE A 154 -20.24 17.50 6.15
C PHE A 154 -21.55 18.03 5.52
N SER A 155 -22.49 18.50 6.35
CA SER A 155 -23.79 19.09 5.98
C SER A 155 -23.72 20.60 5.92
#